data_AF-A0A1M3QWN5-F1
#
_entry.id   AF-A0A1M3QWN5-F1
#
_cell.length_a   1.000
_cell.length_b   1.000
_cell.length_c   1.000
_cell.angle_alpha   90.00
_cell.angle_beta   90.00
_cell.angle_gamma   90.00
#
_symmetry.space_group_name_H-M   'P 1'
#
loop_
_entity.id
_entity.type
_entity.pdbx_description
1 polymer ?
#
loop_
_entity_poly.entity_id
_entity_poly.type
_entity_poly.pdbx_seq_one_letter_code
_entity_poly.pdbx_strand_id
1 'polypeptide(L)'
;MSCTTKVKASKIVLTDGAGKTKMCFNNPNKRQITKIIVDNCAIKSGIRCDFMLVDHKSLEHYIELKGKQIIHACNQIEETIKQLTKNVFAVKHSFIVSTACPLTTTEVQILKAQFKKKYNSTLTVKNMLCEHCFE
;
A
#
# COMPACT_ATOMS: atom_id res chain seq x y z
N MET A 1 -18.77 -5.76 11.57
CA MET A 1 -17.50 -5.02 11.80
C MET A 1 -17.27 -4.07 10.64
N SER A 2 -16.81 -2.85 10.90
CA SER A 2 -16.44 -1.91 9.83
C SER A 2 -15.01 -2.19 9.35
N CYS A 3 -14.81 -2.31 8.03
CA CYS A 3 -13.47 -2.45 7.43
C CYS A 3 -12.69 -1.14 7.39
N THR A 4 -13.35 -0.03 7.73
CA THR A 4 -12.80 1.32 7.65
C THR A 4 -12.78 1.98 9.03
N THR A 5 -11.65 2.61 9.36
CA THR A 5 -11.44 3.33 10.62
C THR A 5 -10.75 4.66 10.34
N LYS A 6 -11.20 5.74 11.01
CA LYS A 6 -10.51 7.05 10.98
C LYS A 6 -9.46 7.10 12.08
N VAL A 7 -8.24 7.53 11.75
CA VAL A 7 -7.08 7.55 12.65
C VAL A 7 -6.42 8.94 12.62
N LYS A 8 -6.00 9.46 13.78
CA LYS A 8 -5.26 10.73 13.95
C LYS A 8 -3.95 10.54 14.71
N ALA A 9 -3.37 9.34 14.67
CA ALA A 9 -2.10 9.04 15.33
C ALA A 9 -0.94 9.77 14.64
N SER A 10 0.07 10.17 15.42
CA SER A 10 1.30 10.80 14.90
C SER A 10 2.16 9.82 14.07
N LYS A 11 1.99 8.52 14.31
CA LYS A 11 2.59 7.42 13.53
C LYS A 11 1.53 6.34 13.36
N ILE A 12 1.34 5.87 12.12
CA ILE A 12 0.46 4.74 11.79
C ILE A 12 1.36 3.59 11.37
N VAL A 13 1.32 2.49 12.12
CA VAL A 13 2.09 1.29 11.84
C VAL A 13 1.15 0.21 11.34
N LEU A 14 1.46 -0.35 10.18
CA LEU A 14 0.82 -1.52 9.61
C LEU A 14 1.83 -2.66 9.62
N THR A 15 1.39 -3.83 10.05
CA THR A 15 2.24 -5.03 10.08
C THR A 15 1.51 -6.18 9.40
N ASP A 16 2.30 -7.10 8.87
CA ASP A 16 1.76 -8.39 8.49
C ASP A 16 1.28 -9.18 9.72
N GLY A 17 0.48 -10.21 9.51
CA GLY A 17 -0.06 -11.03 10.62
C GLY A 17 0.99 -11.70 11.51
N ALA A 18 2.25 -11.85 11.05
CA ALA A 18 3.35 -12.39 11.85
C ALA A 18 4.27 -11.31 12.45
N GLY A 19 4.03 -10.02 12.18
CA GLY A 19 4.83 -8.90 12.68
C GLY A 19 6.25 -8.78 12.09
N LYS A 20 6.55 -9.51 11.01
CA LYS A 20 7.85 -9.53 10.33
C LYS A 20 8.08 -8.33 9.43
N THR A 21 7.06 -7.89 8.70
CA THR A 21 7.16 -6.73 7.81
C THR A 21 6.32 -5.58 8.35
N LYS A 22 6.86 -4.36 8.23
CA LYS A 22 6.26 -3.15 8.80
C LYS A 22 6.24 -2.01 7.80
N MET A 23 5.09 -1.38 7.66
CA MET A 23 4.92 -0.10 6.97
C MET A 23 4.57 0.98 7.99
N CYS A 24 5.39 2.01 8.06
CA CYS A 24 5.28 3.11 9.01
C CYS A 24 4.95 4.40 8.27
N PHE A 25 3.78 4.96 8.53
CA PHE A 25 3.41 6.28 8.05
C PHE A 25 3.57 7.32 9.16
N ASN A 26 4.44 8.30 8.94
CA ASN A 26 4.60 9.45 9.81
C ASN A 26 3.53 10.49 9.47
N ASN A 27 2.81 10.93 10.49
CA ASN A 27 1.70 11.89 10.42
C ASN A 27 1.90 12.94 11.52
N PRO A 28 2.98 13.74 11.48
CA PRO A 28 3.38 14.61 12.59
C PRO A 28 2.26 15.57 13.02
N ASN A 29 1.46 16.02 12.06
CA ASN A 29 0.35 16.94 12.25
C ASN A 29 -0.95 16.26 12.71
N LYS A 30 -0.94 14.94 13.00
CA LYS A 30 -2.11 14.16 13.43
C LYS A 30 -3.33 14.36 12.53
N ARG A 31 -3.09 14.51 11.22
CA ARG A 31 -4.14 14.68 10.21
C ARG A 31 -5.03 13.43 10.21
N GLN A 32 -6.30 13.61 9.87
CA GLN A 32 -7.22 12.47 9.79
C GLN A 32 -6.88 11.60 8.59
N ILE A 33 -6.58 10.33 8.84
CA ILE A 33 -6.31 9.31 7.85
C ILE A 33 -7.43 8.28 7.90
N THR A 34 -7.92 7.87 6.73
CA THR A 34 -8.85 6.75 6.63
C THR A 34 -8.05 5.48 6.42
N LYS A 35 -8.08 4.56 7.37
CA LYS A 35 -7.47 3.24 7.28
C LYS A 35 -8.52 2.22 6.85
N ILE A 36 -8.20 1.46 5.83
CA ILE A 36 -9.05 0.39 5.28
C ILE A 36 -8.27 -0.92 5.37
N ILE A 37 -8.86 -1.91 6.03
CA ILE A 37 -8.39 -3.30 5.96
C ILE A 37 -8.99 -3.88 4.67
N VAL A 38 -8.14 -4.26 3.73
CA VAL A 38 -8.59 -4.72 2.41
C VAL A 38 -8.77 -6.23 2.42
N ASP A 39 -7.72 -6.97 2.79
CA ASP A 39 -7.76 -8.43 2.78
C ASP A 39 -8.83 -8.98 3.74
N ASN A 40 -9.68 -9.85 3.20
CA ASN A 40 -10.79 -10.50 3.90
C ASN A 40 -11.77 -9.55 4.60
N CYS A 41 -11.79 -8.26 4.23
CA CYS A 41 -12.72 -7.29 4.79
C CYS A 41 -13.38 -6.43 3.70
N ALA A 42 -12.67 -5.44 3.13
CA ALA A 42 -13.24 -4.60 2.07
C ALA A 42 -13.40 -5.38 0.76
N ILE A 43 -12.46 -6.29 0.47
CA ILE A 43 -12.55 -7.23 -0.66
C ILE A 43 -12.51 -8.65 -0.09
N LYS A 44 -13.56 -9.44 -0.37
CA LYS A 44 -13.73 -10.79 0.22
C LYS A 44 -13.27 -11.93 -0.70
N SER A 45 -13.16 -11.71 -2.00
CA SER A 45 -12.79 -12.73 -3.00
C SER A 45 -11.90 -12.14 -4.11
N GLY A 46 -11.10 -12.98 -4.77
CA GLY A 46 -10.09 -12.56 -5.76
C GLY A 46 -8.69 -12.32 -5.18
N ILE A 47 -7.82 -11.62 -5.91
CA ILE A 47 -6.52 -11.16 -5.40
C ILE A 47 -6.64 -9.71 -4.93
N ARG A 48 -5.97 -9.36 -3.84
CA ARG A 48 -6.09 -8.07 -3.17
C ARG A 48 -4.89 -7.83 -2.27
N CYS A 49 -4.59 -6.56 -1.99
CA CYS A 49 -3.56 -6.22 -1.03
C CYS A 49 -4.07 -6.23 0.41
N ASP A 50 -3.17 -6.12 1.38
CA ASP A 50 -3.53 -6.14 2.80
C ASP A 50 -4.30 -4.88 3.27
N PHE A 51 -3.81 -3.69 2.91
CA PHE A 51 -4.35 -2.42 3.42
C PHE A 51 -4.43 -1.32 2.37
N MET A 52 -5.32 -0.36 2.61
CA MET A 52 -5.38 0.92 1.89
C MET A 52 -5.50 2.06 2.91
N LEU A 53 -4.71 3.13 2.73
CA LEU A 53 -4.86 4.38 3.48
C LEU A 53 -5.27 5.51 2.53
N VAL A 54 -6.18 6.37 2.97
CA VAL A 54 -6.53 7.62 2.28
C VAL A 54 -6.21 8.78 3.21
N ASP A 55 -5.35 9.68 2.77
CA ASP A 55 -4.95 10.83 3.57
C ASP A 55 -5.94 11.99 3.48
N HIS A 56 -5.65 13.07 4.19
CA HIS A 56 -6.44 14.31 4.18
C HIS A 56 -6.51 15.04 2.82
N LYS A 57 -5.59 14.77 1.88
CA LYS A 57 -5.60 15.28 0.50
C LYS A 57 -6.31 14.33 -0.46
N SER A 58 -6.91 13.26 0.06
CA SER A 58 -7.49 12.17 -0.72
C SER A 58 -6.47 11.39 -1.58
N LEU A 59 -5.18 11.42 -1.21
CA LEU A 59 -4.17 10.57 -1.83
C LEU A 59 -4.33 9.14 -1.31
N GLU A 60 -4.35 8.20 -2.26
CA GLU A 60 -4.55 6.79 -1.99
C GLU A 60 -3.21 6.07 -1.87
N HIS A 61 -3.05 5.32 -0.79
CA HIS A 61 -1.86 4.54 -0.49
C HIS A 61 -2.28 3.07 -0.40
N TYR A 62 -1.70 2.22 -1.23
CA TYR A 62 -1.99 0.78 -1.29
C TYR A 62 -0.80 0.01 -0.74
N ILE A 63 -1.03 -0.89 0.21
CA ILE A 63 0.03 -1.51 0.98
C ILE A 63 -0.14 -3.03 0.95
N GLU A 64 0.90 -3.72 0.45
CA GLU A 64 1.07 -5.16 0.53
C GLU A 64 2.21 -5.51 1.48
N LEU A 65 1.91 -6.33 2.48
CA LEU A 65 2.79 -6.75 3.56
C LEU A 65 2.86 -8.28 3.61
N LYS A 66 3.36 -8.95 2.56
CA LYS A 66 3.85 -10.35 2.59
C LYS A 66 4.19 -10.82 1.17
N GLY A 67 5.20 -10.21 0.55
CA GLY A 67 5.76 -10.72 -0.71
C GLY A 67 7.06 -11.49 -0.49
N LYS A 68 7.15 -12.73 -0.95
CA LYS A 68 8.42 -13.23 -1.56
C LYS A 68 8.40 -13.00 -3.08
N GLN A 69 7.20 -12.96 -3.65
CA GLN A 69 6.93 -12.86 -5.08
C GLN A 69 6.46 -11.44 -5.40
N ILE A 70 7.37 -10.59 -5.87
CA ILE A 70 7.07 -9.18 -6.17
C ILE A 70 5.96 -9.03 -7.22
N ILE A 71 5.93 -9.91 -8.23
CA ILE A 71 4.91 -9.90 -9.28
C ILE A 71 3.52 -10.15 -8.71
N HIS A 72 3.40 -11.12 -7.80
CA HIS A 72 2.11 -11.39 -7.16
C HIS A 72 1.65 -10.19 -6.32
N ALA A 73 2.55 -9.59 -5.54
CA ALA A 73 2.27 -8.38 -4.76
C ALA A 73 1.85 -7.19 -5.65
N CYS A 74 2.46 -7.04 -6.83
CA CYS A 74 2.02 -6.06 -7.82
C CYS A 74 0.60 -6.34 -8.31
N ASN A 75 0.28 -7.60 -8.64
CA ASN A 75 -1.06 -7.98 -9.11
C ASN A 75 -2.12 -7.74 -8.01
N GLN A 76 -1.80 -8.03 -6.75
CA GLN A 76 -2.67 -7.75 -5.61
C GLN A 76 -3.01 -6.25 -5.48
N ILE A 77 -2.00 -5.38 -5.60
CA ILE A 77 -2.21 -3.92 -5.57
C ILE A 77 -2.99 -3.46 -6.80
N GLU A 78 -2.63 -3.95 -8.00
CA GLU A 78 -3.31 -3.61 -9.25
C GLU A 78 -4.82 -3.91 -9.18
N GLU A 79 -5.20 -5.12 -8.75
CA GLU A 79 -6.61 -5.48 -8.62
C GLU A 79 -7.32 -4.69 -7.52
N THR A 80 -6.61 -4.31 -6.46
CA THR A 80 -7.18 -3.45 -5.41
C THR A 80 -7.43 -2.04 -5.94
N ILE A 81 -6.51 -1.47 -6.72
CA ILE A 81 -6.69 -0.16 -7.37
C ILE A 81 -7.91 -0.23 -8.29
N LYS A 82 -8.02 -1.24 -9.14
CA LYS A 82 -9.16 -1.40 -10.07
C LYS A 82 -10.51 -1.46 -9.35
N GLN A 83 -10.55 -2.05 -8.16
CA GLN A 83 -11.79 -2.22 -7.39
C GLN A 83 -12.13 -1.04 -6.47
N LEU A 84 -11.13 -0.37 -5.87
CA LEU A 84 -11.35 0.58 -4.78
C LEU A 84 -10.99 2.03 -5.11
N THR A 85 -10.26 2.31 -6.20
CA THR A 85 -9.86 3.68 -6.54
C THR A 85 -11.09 4.57 -6.70
N LYS A 86 -11.08 5.73 -6.06
CA LYS A 86 -12.14 6.74 -6.23
C LYS A 86 -11.87 7.68 -7.40
N ASN A 87 -10.60 7.89 -7.73
CA ASN A 87 -10.19 8.72 -8.84
C ASN A 87 -9.04 8.05 -9.62
N VAL A 88 -9.34 7.56 -10.82
CA VAL A 88 -8.37 6.87 -11.68
C VAL A 88 -7.19 7.75 -12.07
N PHE A 89 -7.37 9.07 -12.15
CA PHE A 89 -6.33 10.03 -12.57
C PHE A 89 -5.48 10.57 -11.42
N ALA A 90 -5.95 10.47 -10.18
CA ALA A 90 -5.22 10.96 -9.01
C ALA A 90 -3.88 10.25 -8.82
N VAL A 91 -2.91 10.97 -8.26
CA VAL A 91 -1.62 10.40 -7.85
C VAL A 91 -1.86 9.39 -6.72
N LYS A 92 -1.14 8.27 -6.80
CA LYS A 92 -1.24 7.17 -5.82
C LYS A 92 0.15 6.76 -5.36
N HIS A 93 0.20 6.09 -4.22
CA HIS A 93 1.43 5.46 -3.72
C HIS A 93 1.17 3.97 -3.48
N SER A 94 2.03 3.12 -4.03
CA SER A 94 1.95 1.67 -3.85
C SER A 94 3.18 1.20 -3.09
N PHE A 95 2.98 0.39 -2.06
CA PHE A 95 4.04 -0.10 -1.19
C PHE A 95 4.01 -1.61 -1.13
N ILE A 96 5.16 -2.23 -1.36
CA ILE A 96 5.39 -3.65 -1.13
C ILE A 96 6.50 -3.77 -0.09
N VAL A 97 6.17 -4.34 1.08
CA VAL A 97 7.15 -4.65 2.12
C VAL A 97 7.31 -6.16 2.23
N SER A 98 8.43 -6.66 1.71
CA SER A 98 8.77 -8.09 1.65
C SER A 98 9.71 -8.51 2.77
N THR A 99 9.76 -9.81 3.08
CA THR A 99 10.80 -10.34 3.99
C THR A 99 12.15 -10.51 3.31
N ALA A 100 12.13 -10.87 2.03
CA ALA A 100 13.30 -10.99 1.18
C ALA A 100 12.91 -10.76 -0.27
N CYS A 101 13.40 -9.67 -0.87
CA CYS A 101 13.28 -9.38 -2.29
C CYS A 101 14.54 -8.64 -2.79
N PRO A 102 15.11 -9.03 -3.94
CA PRO A 102 16.16 -8.25 -4.60
C PRO A 102 15.61 -6.87 -5.05
N LEU A 103 15.98 -5.80 -4.34
CA LEU A 103 15.33 -4.48 -4.49
C LEU A 103 15.78 -3.68 -5.73
N THR A 104 16.83 -4.13 -6.42
CA THR A 104 17.52 -3.38 -7.49
C THR A 104 17.51 -4.08 -8.84
N THR A 105 16.63 -5.05 -9.05
CA THR A 105 16.56 -5.75 -10.34
C THR A 105 15.93 -4.87 -11.43
N THR A 106 16.28 -5.13 -12.68
CA THR A 106 15.64 -4.52 -13.86
C THR A 106 14.13 -4.72 -13.85
N GLU A 107 13.67 -5.89 -13.38
CA GLU A 107 12.25 -6.22 -13.23
C GLU A 107 11.53 -5.24 -12.28
N VAL A 108 12.10 -4.93 -11.11
CA VAL A 108 11.54 -3.93 -10.19
C VAL A 108 11.42 -2.56 -10.85
N GLN A 109 12.40 -2.16 -11.65
CA GLN A 109 12.37 -0.87 -12.36
C GLN A 109 11.29 -0.84 -13.44
N ILE A 110 11.13 -1.93 -14.20
CA ILE A 110 10.06 -2.07 -15.18
C ILE A 110 8.69 -1.97 -14.50
N LEU A 111 8.50 -2.68 -13.39
CA LEU A 111 7.25 -2.65 -12.62
C LEU A 111 6.94 -1.23 -12.11
N LYS A 112 7.93 -0.51 -11.59
CA LYS A 112 7.78 0.90 -11.18
C LYS A 112 7.31 1.79 -12.32
N ALA A 113 7.94 1.67 -13.49
CA ALA A 113 7.54 2.42 -14.68
C ALA A 113 6.12 2.07 -15.14
N GLN A 114 5.75 0.79 -15.10
CA GLN A 114 4.41 0.33 -15.45
C GLN A 114 3.34 0.87 -14.50
N PHE A 115 3.59 0.83 -13.19
CA PHE A 115 2.67 1.39 -12.18
C PHE A 115 2.48 2.89 -12.36
N LYS A 116 3.55 3.62 -12.64
CA LYS A 116 3.48 5.06 -12.89
C LYS A 116 2.66 5.35 -14.15
N LYS A 117 2.89 4.61 -15.24
CA LYS A 117 2.18 4.79 -16.52
C LYS A 117 0.71 4.41 -16.44
N LYS A 118 0.37 3.27 -15.82
CA LYS A 118 -0.98 2.71 -15.83
C LYS A 118 -1.89 3.31 -14.75
N TYR A 119 -1.34 3.60 -13.57
CA TYR A 119 -2.15 3.93 -12.38
C TYR A 119 -1.84 5.30 -11.78
N ASN A 120 -0.91 6.06 -12.39
CA ASN A 120 -0.31 7.25 -11.80
C ASN A 120 0.23 6.97 -10.37
N SER A 121 0.71 5.74 -10.15
CA SER A 121 1.15 5.27 -8.84
C SER A 121 2.65 5.16 -8.74
N THR A 122 3.24 5.74 -7.70
CA THR A 122 4.65 5.53 -7.37
C THR A 122 4.80 4.23 -6.58
N LEU A 123 5.44 3.22 -7.19
CA LEU A 123 5.70 1.93 -6.55
C LEU A 123 7.00 1.93 -5.73
N THR A 124 6.88 1.67 -4.44
CA THR A 124 8.00 1.54 -3.49
C THR A 124 8.09 0.10 -3.00
N VAL A 125 9.28 -0.48 -3.11
CA VAL A 125 9.56 -1.85 -2.67
C VAL A 125 10.69 -1.81 -1.65
N LYS A 126 10.46 -2.42 -0.49
CA LYS A 126 11.41 -2.46 0.63
C LYS A 126 11.39 -3.82 1.31
N ASN A 127 12.48 -4.15 1.99
CA ASN A 127 12.55 -5.33 2.84
C ASN A 127 12.35 -4.96 4.30
N MET A 128 11.53 -5.73 5.03
CA MET A 128 11.27 -5.69 6.46
C MET A 128 10.62 -4.40 7.01
N LEU A 129 11.11 -3.23 6.63
CA LEU A 129 10.62 -1.94 7.07
C LEU A 129 10.56 -0.96 5.91
N CYS A 130 9.44 -0.26 5.80
CA CYS A 130 9.31 0.93 4.96
C CYS A 130 8.75 2.08 5.80
N GLU A 131 9.35 3.26 5.66
CA GLU A 131 8.86 4.50 6.28
C GLU A 131 8.43 5.48 5.18
N HIS A 132 7.32 6.17 5.43
CA HIS A 132 6.79 7.20 4.54
C HIS A 132 6.17 8.32 5.37
N CYS A 133 6.31 9.55 4.93
CA CYS A 133 5.63 10.69 5.54
C CYS A 133 4.47 11.08 4.64
N PHE A 134 3.28 11.28 5.21
CA PHE A 134 2.20 11.90 4.43
C PHE A 134 2.61 13.32 4.03
N GLU A 135 2.35 13.68 2.78
CA GLU A 135 2.65 15.00 2.23
C GLU A 135 1.72 16.10 2.77
#